data_AF-A0A0R3TMI1-F1
#
_entry.id   AF-A0A0R3TMI1-F1
#
_cell.length_a   1.000
_cell.length_b   1.000
_cell.length_c   1.000
_cell.angle_alpha   90.00
_cell.angle_beta   90.00
_cell.angle_gamma   90.00
#
_symmetry.space_group_name_H-M   'P 1'
#
loop_
_entity.id
_entity.type
_entity.pdbx_description
1 polymer ?
#
loop_
_entity_poly.entity_id
_entity_poly.type
_entity_poly.pdbx_seq_one_letter_code
_entity_poly.pdbx_strand_id
1 'polypeptide(L)'
;MGKKKKLLITFDEEKRKDYLTGFRKRKQERREKARVENESKLKEEIRNVKQAYRDKFMEKLSEVKLPNFLADDFNVVSKCTTTDTGDHTVSVEEIDIAQSQYFMGPKNDTSETSAKPVINNAVPLKKALKMEPKVAKWKKKRINKKVAHYGSNQRRKNLRNAQKQKRKK
;
A
#
# COMPACT_ATOMS: atom_id res chain seq x y z
N MET A 1 44.91 -52.54 5.86
CA MET A 1 43.99 -51.58 6.53
C MET A 1 44.81 -50.40 7.05
N GLY A 2 44.76 -49.24 6.37
CA GLY A 2 45.56 -48.07 6.73
C GLY A 2 45.13 -47.42 8.05
N LYS A 3 46.09 -47.08 8.91
CA LYS A 3 45.85 -46.42 10.20
C LYS A 3 45.23 -45.03 9.97
N LYS A 4 44.07 -44.76 10.57
CA LYS A 4 43.42 -43.42 10.52
C LYS A 4 44.31 -42.41 11.23
N LYS A 5 44.60 -41.29 10.55
CA LYS A 5 45.42 -40.20 11.10
C LYS A 5 44.69 -39.54 12.29
N LYS A 6 45.44 -39.12 13.31
CA LYS A 6 44.90 -38.43 14.49
C LYS A 6 44.40 -37.03 14.08
N LEU A 7 43.19 -36.69 14.52
CA LEU A 7 42.56 -35.40 14.24
C LEU A 7 42.99 -34.39 15.31
N LEU A 8 43.74 -33.37 14.90
CA LEU A 8 44.30 -32.36 15.79
C LEU A 8 43.40 -31.12 15.73
N ILE A 9 42.72 -30.83 16.83
CA ILE A 9 41.80 -29.69 16.95
C ILE A 9 42.56 -28.57 17.66
N THR A 10 43.00 -27.58 16.89
CA THR A 10 43.60 -26.36 17.42
C THR A 10 42.60 -25.23 17.36
N PHE A 11 42.49 -24.48 18.46
CA PHE A 11 41.68 -23.27 18.47
C PHE A 11 42.48 -22.11 17.92
N ASP A 12 41.87 -21.42 16.97
CA ASP A 12 42.37 -20.17 16.45
C ASP A 12 42.00 -19.06 17.45
N GLU A 13 43.02 -18.47 18.09
CA GLU A 13 42.81 -17.54 19.21
C GLU A 13 42.04 -16.29 18.79
N GLU A 14 42.24 -15.82 17.56
CA GLU A 14 41.55 -14.66 17.01
C GLU A 14 40.06 -14.94 16.84
N LYS A 15 39.72 -16.09 16.23
CA LYS A 15 38.32 -16.54 16.10
C LYS A 15 37.66 -16.76 17.46
N ARG A 16 38.42 -17.23 18.46
CA ARG A 16 37.93 -17.37 19.84
C ARG A 16 37.63 -16.01 20.48
N LYS A 17 38.52 -15.02 20.32
CA LYS A 17 38.31 -13.64 20.81
C LYS A 17 37.09 -13.01 20.16
N ASP A 18 36.94 -13.14 18.84
CA ASP A 18 35.77 -12.64 18.12
C ASP A 18 34.48 -13.37 18.53
N TYR A 19 34.53 -14.68 18.76
CA TYR A 19 33.38 -15.43 19.25
C TYR A 19 32.97 -15.01 20.66
N LEU A 20 33.91 -14.72 21.55
CA LEU A 20 33.62 -14.32 22.93
C LEU A 20 33.24 -12.84 23.07
N THR A 21 33.74 -11.95 22.21
CA THR A 21 33.47 -10.50 22.34
C THR A 21 32.47 -9.98 21.30
N GLY A 22 32.28 -10.70 20.20
CA GLY A 22 31.42 -10.34 19.07
C GLY A 22 29.92 -10.49 19.30
N PHE A 23 29.45 -10.63 20.55
CA PHE A 23 28.01 -10.74 20.85
C PHE A 23 27.20 -9.55 20.31
N ARG A 24 27.74 -8.33 20.41
CA ARG A 24 27.08 -7.14 19.86
C ARG A 24 26.97 -7.19 18.34
N LYS A 25 28.04 -7.60 17.65
CA LYS A 25 28.07 -7.78 16.18
C LYS A 25 26.98 -8.79 15.76
N ARG A 26 26.97 -9.98 16.34
CA ARG A 26 25.94 -11.02 16.08
C ARG A 26 24.52 -10.59 16.42
N LYS A 27 24.34 -9.80 17.47
CA LYS A 27 23.01 -9.26 17.83
C LYS A 27 22.52 -8.28 16.77
N GLN A 28 23.42 -7.47 16.22
CA GLN A 28 23.11 -6.54 15.15
C GLN A 28 22.85 -7.27 13.84
N GLU A 29 23.69 -8.23 13.45
CA GLU A 29 23.48 -9.08 12.26
C GLU A 29 22.12 -9.77 12.30
N ARG A 30 21.74 -10.37 13.43
CA ARG A 30 20.41 -10.98 13.59
C ARG A 30 19.28 -9.96 13.42
N ARG A 31 19.45 -8.75 13.93
CA ARG A 31 18.45 -7.68 13.80
C ARG A 31 18.33 -7.20 12.36
N GLU A 32 19.45 -7.03 11.67
CA GLU A 32 19.50 -6.63 10.28
C GLU A 32 18.90 -7.70 9.38
N LYS A 33 19.24 -8.98 9.60
CA LYS A 33 18.64 -10.12 8.88
C LYS A 33 17.12 -10.14 9.05
N ALA A 34 16.63 -10.02 10.28
CA ALA A 34 15.18 -9.97 10.54
C ALA A 34 14.51 -8.75 9.89
N ARG A 35 15.18 -7.58 9.86
CA ARG A 35 14.66 -6.39 9.18
C ARG A 35 14.56 -6.63 7.67
N VAL A 36 15.62 -7.14 7.05
CA VAL A 36 15.64 -7.42 5.60
C VAL A 36 14.60 -8.46 5.22
N GLU A 37 14.47 -9.53 6.00
CA GLU A 37 13.43 -10.54 5.78
C GLU A 37 12.01 -9.93 5.86
N ASN A 38 11.74 -9.09 6.86
CA ASN A 38 10.45 -8.40 6.96
C ASN A 38 10.20 -7.45 5.79
N GLU A 39 11.21 -6.68 5.37
CA GLU A 39 11.10 -5.79 4.21
C GLU A 39 10.85 -6.57 2.91
N SER A 40 11.49 -7.72 2.74
CA SER A 40 11.30 -8.58 1.56
C SER A 40 9.88 -9.14 1.48
N LYS A 41 9.36 -9.72 2.57
CA LYS A 41 7.99 -10.23 2.67
C LYS A 41 6.97 -9.14 2.39
N LEU A 42 7.18 -7.95 2.93
CA LEU A 42 6.29 -6.81 2.72
C LEU A 42 6.29 -6.30 1.28
N LYS A 43 7.45 -6.31 0.61
CA LYS A 43 7.54 -5.98 -0.83
C LYS A 43 6.78 -7.00 -1.68
N GLU A 44 6.85 -8.28 -1.33
CA GLU A 44 6.11 -9.34 -2.01
C GLU A 44 4.59 -9.19 -1.82
N GLU A 45 4.13 -8.92 -0.59
CA GLU A 45 2.73 -8.64 -0.30
C GLU A 45 2.20 -7.45 -1.12
N ILE A 46 2.95 -6.35 -1.17
CA ILE A 46 2.62 -5.18 -1.99
C ILE A 46 2.51 -5.54 -3.47
N ARG A 47 3.43 -6.35 -3.98
CA ARG A 47 3.43 -6.78 -5.38
C ARG A 47 2.18 -7.60 -5.68
N ASN A 48 1.83 -8.53 -4.80
CA ASN A 48 0.64 -9.38 -4.92
C ASN A 48 -0.65 -8.54 -4.90
N VAL A 49 -0.76 -7.58 -3.99
CA VAL A 49 -1.92 -6.67 -3.93
C VAL A 49 -2.05 -5.83 -5.20
N LYS A 50 -0.94 -5.29 -5.72
CA LYS A 50 -0.95 -4.54 -6.98
C LYS A 50 -1.35 -5.39 -8.16
N GLN A 51 -0.85 -6.63 -8.22
CA GLN A 51 -1.18 -7.56 -9.29
C GLN A 51 -2.67 -7.91 -9.27
N ALA A 52 -3.19 -8.33 -8.11
CA ALA A 52 -4.60 -8.62 -7.94
C ALA A 52 -5.51 -7.42 -8.28
N TYR A 53 -5.07 -6.19 -7.98
CA TYR A 53 -5.82 -4.99 -8.37
C TYR A 53 -5.82 -4.77 -9.89
N ARG A 54 -4.68 -4.98 -10.55
CA ARG A 54 -4.56 -4.88 -12.01
C ARG A 54 -5.40 -5.93 -12.71
N ASP A 55 -5.34 -7.17 -12.27
CA ASP A 55 -6.07 -8.29 -12.89
C ASP A 55 -7.58 -8.02 -12.80
N LYS A 56 -8.08 -7.65 -11.62
CA LYS A 56 -9.49 -7.24 -11.42
C LYS A 56 -9.89 -6.02 -12.25
N PHE A 57 -8.96 -5.09 -12.47
CA PHE A 57 -9.22 -3.92 -13.30
C PHE A 57 -9.29 -4.29 -14.78
N MET A 58 -8.43 -5.17 -15.26
CA MET A 58 -8.44 -5.68 -16.63
C MET A 58 -9.69 -6.51 -16.91
N GLU A 59 -10.12 -7.36 -15.97
CA GLU A 59 -11.38 -8.10 -16.06
C GLU A 59 -12.56 -7.13 -16.27
N LYS A 60 -12.68 -6.11 -15.43
CA LYS A 60 -13.70 -5.06 -15.59
C LYS A 60 -13.61 -4.32 -16.92
N LEU A 61 -12.41 -4.01 -17.40
CA LEU A 61 -12.24 -3.35 -18.70
C LEU A 61 -12.66 -4.27 -19.86
N SER A 62 -12.43 -5.57 -19.76
CA SER A 62 -12.85 -6.54 -20.77
C SER A 62 -14.37 -6.70 -20.85
N GLU A 63 -15.06 -6.54 -19.72
CA GLU A 63 -16.54 -6.53 -19.67
C GLU A 63 -17.13 -5.24 -20.26
N VAL A 64 -16.40 -4.13 -20.21
CA VAL A 64 -16.85 -2.84 -20.75
C VAL A 64 -16.71 -2.83 -22.28
N LYS A 65 -17.83 -3.06 -22.96
CA LYS A 65 -17.95 -2.76 -24.39
C LYS A 65 -17.98 -1.25 -24.59
N LEU A 66 -16.91 -0.69 -25.15
CA LEU A 66 -16.89 0.71 -25.55
C LEU A 66 -17.77 0.88 -26.81
N PRO A 67 -18.54 1.97 -26.90
CA PRO A 67 -19.24 2.30 -28.12
C PRO A 67 -18.21 2.47 -29.25
N ASN A 68 -18.49 1.83 -30.38
CA ASN A 68 -17.60 1.83 -31.52
C ASN A 68 -17.74 3.18 -32.23
N PHE A 69 -16.89 4.16 -31.90
CA PHE A 69 -16.98 5.53 -32.44
C PHE A 69 -16.81 5.64 -33.97
N LEU A 70 -16.37 4.56 -34.63
CA LEU A 70 -16.19 4.45 -36.07
C LEU A 70 -17.37 3.82 -36.80
N ALA A 71 -18.29 3.18 -36.06
CA ALA A 71 -19.57 2.82 -36.64
C ALA A 71 -20.41 4.09 -36.66
N ASP A 72 -20.84 4.53 -37.84
CA ASP A 72 -21.74 5.67 -38.09
C ASP A 72 -23.13 5.54 -37.42
N ASP A 73 -23.27 4.65 -36.43
CA ASP A 73 -24.49 4.36 -35.69
C ASP A 73 -24.76 5.41 -34.59
N PHE A 74 -24.42 6.67 -34.84
CA PHE A 74 -25.08 7.75 -34.12
C PHE A 74 -26.52 7.79 -34.63
N ASN A 75 -27.40 7.03 -33.96
CA ASN A 75 -28.86 7.07 -34.06
C ASN A 75 -29.40 8.43 -33.56
N VAL A 76 -28.85 9.48 -34.15
CA VAL A 76 -28.97 10.90 -33.84
C VAL A 76 -29.60 11.59 -35.04
N VAL A 77 -29.30 11.13 -36.27
CA VAL A 77 -30.02 11.52 -37.48
C VAL A 77 -31.30 10.69 -37.58
N SER A 78 -32.42 11.36 -37.35
CA SER A 78 -33.75 10.75 -37.37
C SER A 78 -34.34 10.64 -38.77
N LYS A 79 -34.03 11.60 -39.66
CA LYS A 79 -34.44 11.60 -41.07
C LYS A 79 -33.42 12.35 -41.92
N CYS A 80 -33.20 11.88 -43.15
CA CYS A 80 -32.44 12.59 -44.17
C CYS A 80 -33.34 12.77 -45.40
N THR A 81 -33.52 14.01 -45.84
CA THR A 81 -34.27 14.34 -47.06
C THR A 81 -33.37 15.09 -48.01
N THR A 82 -33.22 14.56 -49.22
CA THR A 82 -32.46 15.21 -50.30
C THR A 82 -33.45 15.78 -51.30
N THR A 83 -33.39 17.10 -51.50
CA THR A 83 -34.19 17.78 -52.51
C THR A 83 -33.26 18.33 -53.59
N ASP A 84 -33.58 18.02 -54.84
CA ASP A 84 -32.85 18.51 -56.00
C ASP A 84 -33.54 19.76 -56.56
N THR A 85 -32.82 20.87 -56.59
CA THR A 85 -33.34 22.17 -57.03
C THR A 85 -32.93 22.46 -58.48
N GLY A 86 -32.41 21.46 -59.20
CA GLY A 86 -32.00 21.54 -60.61
C GLY A 86 -30.57 22.05 -60.78
N ASP A 87 -30.22 23.17 -60.14
CA ASP A 87 -28.86 23.71 -60.19
C ASP A 87 -27.97 23.15 -59.05
N HIS A 88 -28.57 22.71 -57.94
CA HIS A 88 -27.85 22.20 -56.77
C HIS A 88 -28.71 21.20 -55.99
N THR A 89 -28.04 20.22 -55.39
CA THR A 89 -28.63 19.25 -54.46
C THR A 89 -28.39 19.68 -53.03
N VAL A 90 -29.47 19.75 -52.24
CA VAL A 90 -29.41 20.08 -50.81
C VAL A 90 -29.85 18.85 -50.02
N SER A 91 -28.98 18.39 -49.12
CA SER A 91 -29.26 17.35 -48.13
C SER A 91 -29.57 17.98 -46.78
N VAL A 92 -30.79 17.80 -46.29
CA VAL A 92 -31.20 18.25 -44.95
C VAL A 92 -31.31 17.03 -44.04
N GLU A 93 -30.56 17.07 -42.95
CA GLU A 93 -30.54 16.02 -41.91
C GLU A 93 -31.21 16.54 -40.64
N GLU A 94 -32.27 15.84 -40.19
CA GLU A 94 -32.97 16.14 -38.94
C GLU A 94 -32.33 15.39 -37.77
N ILE A 95 -31.75 16.12 -36.83
CA ILE A 95 -31.02 15.57 -35.69
C ILE A 95 -31.88 15.64 -34.41
N ASP A 96 -32.14 14.49 -33.77
CA ASP A 96 -32.74 14.44 -32.43
C ASP A 96 -31.66 14.58 -31.36
N ILE A 97 -31.42 15.83 -30.96
CA ILE A 97 -30.41 16.19 -29.97
C ILE A 97 -30.70 15.50 -28.63
N ALA A 98 -31.97 15.31 -28.25
CA ALA A 98 -32.36 14.80 -26.93
C ALA A 98 -31.90 13.34 -26.70
N GLN A 99 -31.77 12.56 -27.77
CA GLN A 99 -31.28 11.18 -27.71
C GLN A 99 -29.74 11.09 -27.79
N SER A 100 -29.11 12.14 -28.32
CA SER A 100 -27.67 12.21 -28.53
C SER A 100 -26.86 12.17 -27.23
N GLN A 101 -25.55 11.91 -27.35
CA GLN A 101 -24.60 12.00 -26.24
C GLN A 101 -24.33 13.45 -25.79
N TYR A 102 -24.68 14.44 -26.63
CA TYR A 102 -24.46 15.85 -26.35
C TYR A 102 -25.56 16.48 -25.48
N PHE A 103 -26.67 15.77 -25.27
CA PHE A 103 -27.75 16.23 -24.40
C PHE A 103 -27.38 16.07 -22.92
N MET A 104 -27.36 17.20 -22.21
CA MET A 104 -27.03 17.26 -20.78
C MET A 104 -28.26 17.10 -19.87
N GLY A 105 -29.45 16.86 -20.43
CA GLY A 105 -30.69 16.66 -19.70
C GLY A 105 -31.04 15.19 -19.44
N PRO A 106 -32.06 14.91 -18.61
CA PRO A 106 -32.52 13.54 -18.38
C PRO A 106 -33.04 12.94 -19.69
N LYS A 107 -32.52 11.77 -20.06
CA LYS A 107 -32.99 11.02 -21.22
C LYS A 107 -34.37 10.40 -20.94
N ASN A 108 -35.20 10.29 -21.98
CA ASN A 108 -36.47 9.58 -21.91
C ASN A 108 -36.19 8.07 -21.99
N ASP A 109 -35.86 7.46 -20.86
CA ASP A 109 -35.45 6.06 -20.78
C ASP A 109 -36.64 5.11 -21.01
N THR A 110 -36.80 4.62 -22.23
CA THR A 110 -37.65 3.45 -22.57
C THR A 110 -36.83 2.21 -22.96
N SER A 111 -35.50 2.26 -22.84
CA SER A 111 -34.65 1.09 -23.03
C SER A 111 -33.88 0.78 -21.75
N GLU A 112 -34.20 -0.36 -21.16
CA GLU A 112 -33.51 -0.97 -20.03
C GLU A 112 -32.02 -1.15 -20.39
N THR A 113 -31.10 -0.40 -19.79
CA THR A 113 -29.70 -0.86 -19.72
C THR A 113 -28.90 -0.20 -18.59
N SER A 114 -28.19 -1.07 -17.89
CA SER A 114 -27.10 -0.83 -16.92
C SER A 114 -27.51 -0.26 -15.57
N ALA A 115 -27.87 -1.19 -14.68
CA ALA A 115 -27.82 -0.99 -13.24
C ALA A 115 -26.47 -0.34 -12.85
N LYS A 116 -26.54 0.79 -12.15
CA LYS A 116 -25.38 1.45 -11.52
C LYS A 116 -24.60 0.39 -10.72
N PRO A 117 -23.28 0.24 -10.93
CA PRO A 117 -22.53 -0.80 -10.23
C PRO A 117 -22.54 -0.49 -8.73
N VAL A 118 -23.03 -1.46 -7.96
CA VAL A 118 -22.96 -1.47 -6.50
C VAL A 118 -21.50 -1.31 -6.10
N ILE A 119 -21.18 -0.16 -5.51
CA ILE A 119 -19.84 0.14 -5.00
C ILE A 119 -19.65 -0.72 -3.74
N ASN A 120 -19.21 -1.96 -3.94
CA ASN A 120 -18.71 -2.77 -2.85
C ASN A 120 -17.52 -2.03 -2.23
N ASN A 121 -17.54 -1.90 -0.90
CA ASN A 121 -16.56 -1.21 -0.04
C ASN A 121 -15.13 -1.77 -0.15
N ALA A 122 -14.57 -1.85 -1.35
CA ALA A 122 -13.20 -2.26 -1.60
C ALA A 122 -12.27 -1.17 -1.08
N VAL A 123 -11.44 -1.52 -0.10
CA VAL A 123 -10.42 -0.62 0.45
C VAL A 123 -9.57 -0.10 -0.72
N PRO A 124 -9.45 1.22 -0.92
CA PRO A 124 -8.72 1.76 -2.06
C PRO A 124 -7.25 1.32 -1.99
N LEU A 125 -6.65 1.02 -3.15
CA LEU A 125 -5.28 0.53 -3.27
C LEU A 125 -4.27 1.37 -2.46
N LYS A 126 -4.47 2.68 -2.43
CA LYS A 126 -3.64 3.64 -1.65
C LYS A 126 -3.71 3.42 -0.13
N LYS A 127 -4.84 2.92 0.39
CA LYS A 127 -5.06 2.60 1.81
C LYS A 127 -4.53 1.20 2.14
N ALA A 128 -4.63 0.25 1.22
CA ALA A 128 -4.02 -1.08 1.34
C ALA A 128 -2.48 -1.03 1.29
N LEU A 129 -1.90 -0.13 0.50
CA LEU A 129 -0.45 0.06 0.34
C LEU A 129 0.19 0.99 1.39
N LYS A 130 -0.56 1.48 2.39
CA LYS A 130 -0.04 2.44 3.38
C LYS A 130 0.88 1.71 4.36
N MET A 131 2.18 1.82 4.12
CA MET A 131 3.24 1.34 5.01
C MET A 131 3.14 2.03 6.37
N GLU A 132 3.03 1.23 7.43
CA GLU A 132 2.67 1.68 8.79
C GLU A 132 1.48 2.64 8.75
N PRO A 133 0.22 2.15 8.68
CA PRO A 133 -0.90 3.02 8.93
C PRO A 133 -0.61 3.58 10.32
N LYS A 134 -0.34 4.89 10.42
CA LYS A 134 -0.02 5.55 11.70
C LYS A 134 -1.12 5.11 12.64
N VAL A 135 -0.86 4.09 13.46
CA VAL A 135 -1.83 3.56 14.40
C VAL A 135 -2.18 4.80 15.19
N ALA A 136 -3.44 5.25 15.03
CA ALA A 136 -3.89 6.52 15.57
C ALA A 136 -3.34 6.56 16.98
N LYS A 137 -2.41 7.50 17.27
CA LYS A 137 -1.62 7.47 18.49
C LYS A 137 -2.64 7.45 19.61
N TRP A 138 -2.93 6.26 20.15
CA TRP A 138 -3.78 6.14 21.32
C TRP A 138 -2.96 6.88 22.34
N LYS A 139 -3.39 8.12 22.63
CA LYS A 139 -2.84 8.89 23.72
C LYS A 139 -3.14 8.00 24.91
N LYS A 140 -2.15 7.21 25.33
CA LYS A 140 -2.19 6.52 26.60
C LYS A 140 -2.45 7.67 27.56
N LYS A 141 -3.70 7.82 28.02
CA LYS A 141 -3.99 8.69 29.15
C LYS A 141 -2.94 8.27 30.16
N ARG A 142 -2.07 9.21 30.54
CA ARG A 142 -1.10 8.99 31.59
C ARG A 142 -1.94 8.67 32.81
N ILE A 143 -2.25 7.40 33.02
CA ILE A 143 -2.69 6.93 34.31
C ILE A 143 -1.46 7.25 35.15
N ASN A 144 -1.57 8.31 35.95
CA ASN A 144 -0.63 8.61 37.02
C ASN A 144 -0.70 7.43 37.99
N LYS A 145 -0.10 6.31 37.61
CA LYS A 145 0.23 5.23 38.52
C LYS A 145 1.33 5.81 39.39
N LYS A 146 0.92 6.44 40.49
CA LYS A 146 1.71 6.52 41.71
C LYS A 146 1.97 5.08 42.15
N VAL A 147 2.84 4.37 41.45
CA VAL A 147 3.43 3.12 41.93
C VAL A 147 4.81 3.51 42.39
N ALA A 148 4.91 3.60 43.71
CA ALA A 148 6.13 3.85 44.44
C ALA A 148 7.20 2.84 44.01
N HIS A 149 8.27 3.31 43.38
CA HIS A 149 9.53 2.56 43.34
C HIS A 149 10.36 2.97 44.55
N TYR A 150 10.19 2.23 45.65
CA TYR A 150 11.25 2.05 46.64
C TYR A 150 12.50 1.56 45.88
N GLY A 151 13.51 2.42 45.70
CA GLY A 151 14.78 2.03 45.09
C GLY A 151 15.56 3.13 44.39
N SER A 152 14.91 4.18 43.86
CA SER A 152 15.64 5.27 43.18
C SER A 152 16.18 6.35 44.14
N ASN A 153 15.59 6.47 45.33
CA ASN A 153 15.99 7.48 46.33
C ASN A 153 17.27 7.12 47.12
N GLN A 154 17.62 5.84 47.26
CA GLN A 154 18.87 5.44 47.94
C GLN A 154 20.11 5.84 47.13
N ARG A 155 20.07 5.68 45.81
CA ARG A 155 21.21 6.03 44.94
C ARG A 155 21.50 7.54 44.95
N ARG A 156 20.45 8.38 44.98
CA ARG A 156 20.57 9.84 45.10
C ARG A 156 21.06 10.30 46.48
N LYS A 157 20.64 9.64 47.57
CA LYS A 157 21.15 9.94 48.92
C LYS A 157 22.63 9.60 49.06
N ASN A 158 23.07 8.47 48.51
CA ASN A 158 24.48 8.06 48.55
C ASN A 158 25.41 9.01 47.76
N LEU A 159 24.97 9.48 46.59
CA LEU A 159 25.70 10.49 45.81
C LEU A 159 25.83 11.84 46.55
N ARG A 160 24.77 12.29 47.23
CA ARG A 160 24.80 13.52 48.05
C ARG A 160 25.73 13.39 49.26
N ASN A 161 25.73 12.23 49.93
CA ASN A 161 26.60 11.99 51.08
C ASN A 161 28.08 11.90 50.66
N ALA A 162 28.37 11.27 49.52
CA ALA A 162 29.72 11.22 48.95
C ALA A 162 30.25 12.62 48.57
N GLN A 163 29.40 13.50 48.01
CA GLN A 163 29.76 14.89 47.73
C GLN A 163 30.00 15.72 49.01
N LYS A 164 29.23 15.50 50.07
CA LYS A 164 29.44 16.19 51.36
C LYS A 164 30.75 15.78 52.03
N GLN A 165 31.14 14.51 51.95
CA GLN A 165 32.42 14.01 52.46
C GLN A 165 33.61 14.61 51.71
N LYS A 166 33.51 14.77 50.38
CA LYS A 166 34.55 15.42 49.55
C LYS A 166 34.72 16.92 49.80
N ARG A 167 33.71 17.60 50.35
CA ARG A 167 33.76 19.04 50.68
C ARG A 167 34.26 19.32 52.11
N LYS A 168 34.48 18.27 52.91
CA LYS A 168 34.97 18.35 54.30
C LYS A 168 36.45 17.97 54.44
N LYS A 169 37.13 17.69 53.33
CA LYS A 169 38.60 17.61 53.25
C LYS A 169 39.11 18.84 52.53
#